data_AF-A0A962H3C0-F1
#
_entry.id   AF-A0A962H3C0-F1
#
_cell.length_a   1.000
_cell.length_b   1.000
_cell.length_c   1.000
_cell.angle_alpha   90.00
_cell.angle_beta   90.00
_cell.angle_gamma   90.00
#
_symmetry.space_group_name_H-M   'P 1'
#
loop_
_entity.id
_entity.type
_entity.pdbx_description
1 polymer ?
#
loop_
_entity_poly.entity_id
_entity_poly.type
_entity_poly.pdbx_seq_one_letter_code
_entity_poly.pdbx_strand_id
1 'polypeptide(L)'
;GNPVSHSLSPKIHQNFAEQFGLKIQYDLIKVESENLHQAVIDFFKNGGHGANVTLPHKQQIIDSIVNISETAKQAQAVNTLYLDKEGQICGENTDGIGFINDLFNRCHFDCNGKSILILGAGGAAQGIVPEIMKNQPKSLVIANRSIEKAAKIAVYNNSKSMTFDELNHFDQSFDLIIHASSLGHKGQTLKFKQHHYHSKTLGYDLSYGKAAKPFLDFCDSMKIQAYDGLGMLIEQAAVAFEIWFGKKPETKKVLF
;
A
#
# COMPACT_ATOMS: atom_id res chain seq x y z
N GLY A 1 3.27 -14.39 5.63
CA GLY A 1 3.97 -13.74 4.49
C GLY A 1 5.27 -14.47 4.21
N ASN A 2 6.00 -14.13 3.15
CA ASN A 2 7.30 -14.74 2.86
C ASN A 2 8.22 -13.86 1.98
N PRO A 3 9.33 -13.31 2.48
CA PRO A 3 9.76 -13.29 3.89
C PRO A 3 8.98 -12.24 4.72
N VAL A 4 9.00 -12.37 6.05
CA VAL A 4 8.32 -11.44 6.98
C VAL A 4 9.19 -10.93 8.13
N SER A 5 10.41 -11.44 8.28
CA SER A 5 11.31 -11.15 9.43
C SER A 5 11.69 -9.69 9.60
N HIS A 6 11.55 -8.87 8.55
CA HIS A 6 11.88 -7.44 8.55
C HIS A 6 10.66 -6.54 8.84
N SER A 7 9.48 -7.12 9.06
CA SER A 7 8.25 -6.34 9.24
C SER A 7 8.26 -5.56 10.55
N LEU A 8 7.86 -4.29 10.47
CA LEU A 8 7.67 -3.43 11.64
C LEU A 8 6.26 -3.58 12.27
N SER A 9 5.35 -4.32 11.63
CA SER A 9 3.96 -4.50 12.10
C SER A 9 3.85 -4.96 13.57
N PRO A 10 4.66 -5.90 14.09
CA PRO A 10 4.58 -6.28 15.50
C PRO A 10 4.78 -5.10 16.45
N LYS A 11 5.79 -4.27 16.18
CA LYS A 11 6.10 -3.09 17.00
C LYS A 11 5.00 -2.04 16.90
N ILE A 12 4.47 -1.81 15.69
CA ILE A 12 3.39 -0.85 15.44
C ILE A 12 2.13 -1.25 16.22
N HIS A 13 1.68 -2.50 16.08
CA HIS A 13 0.48 -2.99 16.75
C HIS A 13 0.64 -3.04 18.28
N GLN A 14 1.84 -3.35 18.78
CA GLN A 14 2.14 -3.26 20.21
C GLN A 14 2.00 -1.83 20.74
N ASN A 15 2.55 -0.83 20.02
CA ASN A 15 2.38 0.58 20.38
C ASN A 15 0.89 0.99 20.37
N PHE A 16 0.11 0.52 19.41
CA PHE A 16 -1.33 0.79 19.36
C PHE A 16 -2.09 0.15 20.52
N ALA A 17 -1.76 -1.09 20.89
CA ALA A 17 -2.38 -1.77 22.02
C ALA A 17 -2.13 -1.04 23.34
N GLU A 18 -0.91 -0.52 23.55
CA GLU A 18 -0.54 0.25 24.74
C GLU A 18 -1.37 1.52 24.92
N GLN A 19 -1.75 2.21 23.83
CA GLN A 19 -2.62 3.40 23.89
C GLN A 19 -3.99 3.10 24.53
N PHE A 20 -4.43 1.85 24.50
CA PHE A 20 -5.73 1.43 25.00
C PHE A 20 -5.65 0.46 26.18
N GLY A 21 -4.47 0.21 26.73
CA GLY A 21 -4.25 -0.77 27.80
C GLY A 21 -4.57 -2.21 27.39
N LEU A 22 -4.51 -2.51 26.10
CA LEU A 22 -4.74 -3.86 25.57
C LEU A 22 -3.46 -4.69 25.67
N LYS A 23 -3.62 -5.98 25.97
CA LYS A 23 -2.54 -6.97 25.90
C LYS A 23 -2.74 -7.80 24.63
N ILE A 24 -1.84 -7.65 23.68
CA ILE A 24 -1.86 -8.41 22.43
C ILE A 24 -0.55 -9.18 22.26
N GLN A 25 -0.60 -10.22 21.43
CA GLN A 25 0.58 -10.85 20.87
C GLN A 25 0.46 -10.77 19.34
N TYR A 26 1.45 -10.17 18.69
CA TYR A 26 1.48 -10.03 17.23
C TYR A 26 2.73 -10.71 16.69
N ASP A 27 2.56 -11.88 16.09
CA ASP A 27 3.66 -12.72 15.63
C ASP A 27 3.91 -12.62 14.12
N LEU A 28 5.17 -12.86 13.74
CA LEU A 28 5.57 -12.97 12.34
C LEU A 28 5.52 -14.42 11.89
N ILE A 29 4.48 -14.76 11.13
CA ILE A 29 4.29 -16.13 10.61
C ILE A 29 4.79 -16.20 9.16
N LYS A 30 5.88 -16.93 8.95
CA LYS A 30 6.34 -17.31 7.61
C LYS A 30 5.47 -18.46 7.09
N VAL A 31 4.93 -18.29 5.88
CA VAL A 31 4.06 -19.29 5.25
C VAL A 31 4.52 -19.49 3.81
N GLU A 32 4.68 -20.73 3.38
CA GLU A 32 4.91 -21.05 1.96
C GLU A 32 3.57 -21.01 1.21
N SER A 33 3.57 -20.60 -0.07
CA SER A 33 2.34 -20.32 -0.83
C SER A 33 1.37 -21.50 -0.86
N GLU A 34 1.90 -22.72 -0.99
CA GLU A 34 1.17 -23.98 -1.01
C GLU A 34 0.44 -24.29 0.31
N ASN A 35 0.88 -23.72 1.42
CA ASN A 35 0.32 -23.96 2.76
C ASN A 35 -0.57 -22.81 3.24
N LEU A 36 -0.76 -21.77 2.42
CA LEU A 36 -1.42 -20.53 2.81
C LEU A 36 -2.83 -20.74 3.37
N HIS A 37 -3.66 -21.47 2.63
CA HIS A 37 -5.05 -21.74 3.00
C HIS A 37 -5.14 -22.43 4.37
N GLN A 38 -4.39 -23.52 4.54
CA GLN A 38 -4.39 -24.30 5.78
C GLN A 38 -3.86 -23.48 6.96
N ALA A 39 -2.79 -22.71 6.76
CA ALA A 39 -2.22 -21.86 7.79
C ALA A 39 -3.21 -20.80 8.31
N VAL A 40 -4.02 -20.20 7.44
CA VAL A 40 -5.04 -19.22 7.84
C VAL A 40 -6.18 -19.88 8.61
N ILE A 41 -6.65 -21.03 8.16
CA ILE A 41 -7.68 -21.79 8.88
C ILE A 41 -7.20 -22.18 10.28
N ASP A 42 -5.98 -22.71 10.38
CA ASP A 42 -5.42 -23.14 11.66
C ASP A 42 -5.16 -21.96 12.60
N PHE A 43 -4.74 -20.81 12.06
CA PHE A 43 -4.59 -19.58 12.85
C PHE A 43 -5.90 -19.19 13.56
N PHE A 44 -7.00 -19.10 12.81
CA PHE A 44 -8.30 -18.73 13.39
C PHE A 44 -8.88 -19.84 14.29
N LYS A 45 -8.71 -21.12 13.93
CA LYS A 45 -9.12 -22.26 14.79
C LYS A 45 -8.41 -22.26 16.14
N ASN A 46 -7.17 -21.81 16.19
CA ASN A 46 -6.37 -21.73 17.41
C ASN A 46 -6.59 -20.41 18.20
N GLY A 47 -7.67 -19.67 17.90
CA GLY A 47 -8.03 -18.45 18.64
C GLY A 47 -7.37 -17.17 18.13
N GLY A 48 -6.80 -17.19 16.92
CA GLY A 48 -6.30 -15.99 16.27
C GLY A 48 -7.39 -14.94 16.08
N HIS A 49 -7.15 -13.71 16.55
CA HIS A 49 -8.15 -12.63 16.52
C HIS A 49 -8.21 -11.92 15.16
N GLY A 50 -7.07 -11.82 14.48
CA GLY A 50 -6.92 -11.16 13.17
C GLY A 50 -5.48 -11.25 12.68
N ALA A 51 -5.27 -11.09 11.37
CA ALA A 51 -3.94 -11.21 10.78
C ALA A 51 -3.74 -10.24 9.62
N ASN A 52 -2.54 -9.65 9.49
CA ASN A 52 -2.17 -9.02 8.23
C ASN A 52 -1.55 -10.04 7.27
N VAL A 53 -1.81 -9.84 5.98
CA VAL A 53 -1.25 -10.62 4.88
C VAL A 53 -0.33 -9.71 4.07
N THR A 54 0.87 -10.20 3.77
CA THR A 54 1.85 -9.47 2.96
C THR A 54 2.38 -10.35 1.84
N LEU A 55 3.30 -9.81 1.03
CA LEU A 55 3.92 -10.50 -0.10
C LEU A 55 4.36 -11.94 0.28
N PRO A 56 4.18 -12.92 -0.63
CA PRO A 56 3.50 -12.83 -1.92
C PRO A 56 1.98 -13.09 -1.87
N HIS A 57 1.39 -13.24 -0.68
CA HIS A 57 0.10 -13.92 -0.51
C HIS A 57 -1.15 -13.04 -0.68
N LYS A 58 -1.02 -11.72 -0.82
CA LYS A 58 -2.18 -10.80 -0.82
C LYS A 58 -3.23 -11.14 -1.87
N GLN A 59 -2.82 -11.65 -3.03
CA GLN A 59 -3.75 -12.10 -4.08
C GLN A 59 -4.20 -13.54 -3.84
N GLN A 60 -3.27 -14.44 -3.52
CA GLN A 60 -3.53 -15.88 -3.35
C GLN A 60 -4.54 -16.17 -2.24
N ILE A 61 -4.60 -15.33 -1.19
CA ILE A 61 -5.50 -15.58 -0.07
C ILE A 61 -6.98 -15.37 -0.42
N ILE A 62 -7.28 -14.64 -1.51
CA ILE A 62 -8.66 -14.36 -1.91
C ILE A 62 -9.43 -15.65 -2.16
N ASP A 63 -8.79 -16.63 -2.80
CA ASP A 63 -9.39 -17.94 -3.10
C ASP A 63 -9.72 -18.75 -1.82
N SER A 64 -9.21 -18.31 -0.67
CA SER A 64 -9.38 -18.96 0.64
C SER A 64 -10.40 -18.26 1.55
N ILE A 65 -10.97 -17.13 1.12
CA ILE A 65 -11.84 -16.29 1.94
C ILE A 65 -13.22 -16.20 1.30
N VAL A 66 -14.27 -16.43 2.10
CA VAL A 66 -15.65 -16.39 1.62
C VAL A 66 -16.12 -14.94 1.40
N ASN A 67 -15.83 -14.06 2.38
CA ASN A 67 -16.30 -12.68 2.39
C ASN A 67 -15.12 -11.71 2.30
N ILE A 68 -14.99 -11.02 1.16
CA ILE A 68 -14.03 -9.92 1.01
C ILE A 68 -14.76 -8.60 0.79
N SER A 69 -14.21 -7.53 1.35
CA SER A 69 -14.75 -6.18 1.20
C SER A 69 -14.76 -5.73 -0.27
N GLU A 70 -15.58 -4.73 -0.59
CA GLU A 70 -15.60 -4.14 -1.93
C GLU A 70 -14.24 -3.53 -2.29
N THR A 71 -13.54 -2.90 -1.34
CA THR A 71 -12.20 -2.35 -1.56
C THR A 71 -11.19 -3.46 -1.86
N ALA A 72 -11.23 -4.58 -1.15
CA ALA A 72 -10.35 -5.72 -1.40
C ALA A 72 -10.64 -6.39 -2.76
N LYS A 73 -11.92 -6.47 -3.17
CA LYS A 73 -12.32 -6.96 -4.51
C LYS A 73 -11.75 -6.08 -5.61
N GLN A 74 -11.89 -4.76 -5.49
CA GLN A 74 -11.38 -3.80 -6.47
C GLN A 74 -9.85 -3.82 -6.53
N ALA A 75 -9.18 -3.93 -5.39
CA ALA A 75 -7.74 -4.12 -5.33
C ALA A 75 -7.30 -5.50 -5.84
N GLN A 76 -8.20 -6.49 -5.90
CA GLN A 76 -7.89 -7.91 -6.07
C GLN A 76 -6.73 -8.33 -5.15
N ALA A 77 -6.73 -7.82 -3.92
CA ALA A 77 -5.71 -8.08 -2.91
C ALA A 77 -6.30 -7.89 -1.52
N VAL A 78 -5.98 -8.80 -0.60
CA VAL A 78 -6.32 -8.73 0.82
C VAL A 78 -5.04 -8.60 1.63
N ASN A 79 -4.96 -7.59 2.50
CA ASN A 79 -3.84 -7.39 3.41
C ASN A 79 -4.22 -7.54 4.90
N THR A 80 -5.51 -7.69 5.20
CA THR A 80 -6.06 -7.75 6.56
C THR A 80 -7.16 -8.80 6.63
N LEU A 81 -7.06 -9.72 7.59
CA LEU A 81 -8.01 -10.79 7.87
C LEU A 81 -8.63 -10.56 9.25
N TYR A 82 -9.91 -10.89 9.38
CA TYR A 82 -10.67 -10.79 10.63
C TYR A 82 -11.82 -11.80 10.63
N LEU A 83 -12.47 -11.99 11.78
CA LEU A 83 -13.72 -12.74 11.87
C LEU A 83 -14.91 -11.77 11.90
N ASP A 84 -15.96 -12.06 11.13
CA ASP A 84 -17.24 -11.37 11.28
C ASP A 84 -18.01 -11.84 12.54
N LYS A 85 -19.22 -11.31 12.73
CA LYS A 85 -20.05 -11.62 13.91
C LYS A 85 -20.51 -13.07 13.91
N GLU A 86 -20.57 -13.69 12.75
CA GLU A 86 -20.93 -15.08 12.52
C GLU A 86 -19.72 -16.02 12.62
N GLY A 87 -18.52 -15.48 12.86
CA GLY A 87 -17.27 -16.24 12.98
C GLY A 87 -16.68 -16.69 11.64
N GLN A 88 -17.09 -16.08 10.53
CA GLN A 88 -16.51 -16.34 9.21
C GLN A 88 -15.26 -15.51 8.99
N ILE A 89 -14.28 -16.11 8.32
CA ILE A 89 -13.05 -15.40 7.94
C ILE A 89 -13.37 -14.43 6.81
N CYS A 90 -13.07 -13.16 7.06
CA CYS A 90 -13.27 -12.04 6.15
C CYS A 90 -11.94 -11.40 5.75
N GLY A 91 -11.91 -10.76 4.59
CA GLY A 91 -10.74 -10.08 4.04
C GLY A 91 -10.99 -8.61 3.72
N GLU A 92 -10.02 -7.77 4.06
CA GLU A 92 -9.99 -6.33 3.78
C GLU A 92 -8.65 -5.93 3.14
N ASN A 93 -8.67 -4.81 2.41
CA ASN A 93 -7.47 -4.13 1.95
C ASN A 93 -7.36 -2.73 2.60
N THR A 94 -6.49 -2.62 3.57
CA THR A 94 -6.21 -1.37 4.29
C THR A 94 -5.07 -0.56 3.68
N ASP A 95 -4.35 -1.08 2.69
CA ASP A 95 -3.21 -0.39 2.07
C ASP A 95 -3.67 0.93 1.41
N GLY A 96 -4.76 0.88 0.63
CA GLY A 96 -5.26 2.04 -0.09
C GLY A 96 -5.68 3.18 0.82
N ILE A 97 -6.50 2.90 1.85
CA ILE A 97 -6.93 3.92 2.80
C ILE A 97 -5.77 4.39 3.68
N GLY A 98 -4.84 3.50 4.03
CA GLY A 98 -3.61 3.88 4.73
C GLY A 98 -2.75 4.84 3.92
N PHE A 99 -2.64 4.62 2.61
CA PHE A 99 -1.95 5.52 1.70
C PHE A 99 -2.62 6.90 1.62
N ILE A 100 -3.95 6.95 1.46
CA ILE A 100 -4.69 8.22 1.41
C ILE A 100 -4.58 8.99 2.73
N ASN A 101 -4.71 8.29 3.86
CA ASN A 101 -4.56 8.92 5.18
C ASN A 101 -3.16 9.53 5.36
N ASP A 102 -2.11 8.82 4.94
CA ASP A 102 -0.74 9.33 5.05
C ASP A 102 -0.49 10.54 4.14
N LEU A 103 -0.98 10.50 2.89
CA LEU A 103 -0.94 11.66 1.99
C LEU A 103 -1.59 12.88 2.63
N PHE A 104 -2.78 12.71 3.18
CA PHE A 104 -3.52 13.82 3.78
C PHE A 104 -2.87 14.34 5.07
N ASN A 105 -2.51 13.44 5.99
CA ASN A 105 -2.07 13.79 7.33
C ASN A 105 -0.61 14.23 7.41
N ARG A 106 0.29 13.50 6.75
CA ARG A 106 1.75 13.73 6.82
C ARG A 106 2.27 14.52 5.64
N CYS A 107 1.71 14.30 4.45
CA CYS A 107 2.18 14.96 3.23
C CYS A 107 1.39 16.24 2.90
N HIS A 108 0.28 16.50 3.61
CA HIS A 108 -0.63 17.61 3.36
C HIS A 108 -1.09 17.68 1.89
N PHE A 109 -1.34 16.50 1.30
CA PHE A 109 -1.72 16.35 -0.10
C PHE A 109 -3.11 15.71 -0.21
N ASP A 110 -3.98 16.32 -1.00
CA ASP A 110 -5.30 15.81 -1.38
C ASP A 110 -5.30 15.43 -2.87
N CYS A 111 -5.71 14.21 -3.18
CA CYS A 111 -5.79 13.67 -4.54
C CYS A 111 -6.88 14.33 -5.40
N ASN A 112 -7.89 14.96 -4.79
CA ASN A 112 -9.02 15.51 -5.50
C ASN A 112 -8.58 16.55 -6.56
N GLY A 113 -8.97 16.31 -7.81
CA GLY A 113 -8.64 17.18 -8.94
C GLY A 113 -7.15 17.20 -9.32
N LYS A 114 -6.33 16.27 -8.82
CA LYS A 114 -4.89 16.20 -9.10
C LYS A 114 -4.54 15.27 -10.27
N SER A 115 -3.44 15.58 -10.94
CA SER A 115 -2.82 14.69 -11.92
C SER A 115 -1.78 13.80 -11.23
N ILE A 116 -1.96 12.50 -11.28
CA ILE A 116 -1.13 11.51 -10.55
C ILE A 116 -0.42 10.60 -11.54
N LEU A 117 0.86 10.33 -11.31
CA LEU A 117 1.66 9.33 -12.02
C LEU A 117 2.08 8.22 -11.07
N ILE A 118 1.89 6.96 -11.45
CA ILE A 118 2.44 5.79 -10.77
C ILE A 118 3.50 5.15 -11.65
N LEU A 119 4.70 4.98 -11.10
CA LEU A 119 5.84 4.28 -11.70
C LEU A 119 5.91 2.85 -11.16
N GLY A 120 5.37 1.91 -11.92
CA GLY A 120 5.27 0.50 -11.58
C GLY A 120 3.83 0.04 -11.36
N ALA A 121 3.53 -1.18 -11.83
CA ALA A 121 2.20 -1.80 -11.70
C ALA A 121 2.28 -3.13 -10.90
N GLY A 122 2.95 -3.09 -9.75
CA GLY A 122 3.06 -4.23 -8.83
C GLY A 122 1.90 -4.30 -7.83
N GLY A 123 1.96 -5.26 -6.90
CA GLY A 123 0.92 -5.48 -5.90
C GLY A 123 0.65 -4.28 -4.99
N ALA A 124 1.67 -3.45 -4.71
CA ALA A 124 1.49 -2.22 -3.93
C ALA A 124 0.68 -1.16 -4.69
N ALA A 125 1.00 -0.92 -5.97
CA ALA A 125 0.21 -0.04 -6.83
C ALA A 125 -1.24 -0.52 -6.95
N GLN A 126 -1.41 -1.82 -7.17
CA GLN A 126 -2.71 -2.47 -7.27
C GLN A 126 -3.57 -2.27 -6.00
N GLY A 127 -2.96 -2.29 -4.81
CA GLY A 127 -3.66 -2.06 -3.55
C GLY A 127 -4.14 -0.63 -3.33
N ILE A 128 -3.46 0.37 -3.89
CA ILE A 128 -3.78 1.79 -3.64
C ILE A 128 -4.63 2.45 -4.72
N VAL A 129 -4.59 1.95 -5.96
CA VAL A 129 -5.31 2.57 -7.09
C VAL A 129 -6.81 2.73 -6.84
N PRO A 130 -7.55 1.73 -6.31
CA PRO A 130 -8.98 1.91 -6.05
C PRO A 130 -9.28 3.10 -5.14
N GLU A 131 -8.51 3.25 -4.05
CA GLU A 131 -8.69 4.35 -3.10
C GLU A 131 -8.25 5.70 -3.66
N ILE A 132 -7.18 5.74 -4.48
CA ILE A 132 -6.84 6.94 -5.25
C ILE A 132 -8.02 7.37 -6.11
N MET A 133 -8.62 6.46 -6.87
CA MET A 133 -9.72 6.78 -7.78
C MET A 133 -11.00 7.20 -7.06
N LYS A 134 -11.29 6.65 -5.87
CA LYS A 134 -12.39 7.11 -5.01
C LYS A 134 -12.23 8.56 -4.57
N ASN A 135 -10.99 9.06 -4.47
CA ASN A 135 -10.66 10.44 -4.14
C ASN A 135 -10.61 11.36 -5.38
N GLN A 136 -11.21 10.95 -6.50
CA GLN A 136 -11.53 11.78 -7.66
C GLN A 136 -10.34 12.61 -8.23
N PRO A 137 -9.21 11.98 -8.58
CA PRO A 137 -8.13 12.68 -9.26
C PRO A 137 -8.60 13.17 -10.62
N LYS A 138 -7.99 14.26 -11.10
CA LYS A 138 -8.21 14.76 -12.47
C LYS A 138 -7.76 13.73 -13.50
N SER A 139 -6.61 13.08 -13.27
CA SER A 139 -6.12 12.00 -14.11
C SER A 139 -5.15 11.10 -13.36
N LEU A 140 -5.14 9.81 -13.71
CA LEU A 140 -4.17 8.84 -13.22
C LEU A 140 -3.41 8.22 -14.39
N VAL A 141 -2.09 8.32 -14.40
CA VAL A 141 -1.23 7.64 -15.36
C VAL A 141 -0.45 6.54 -14.64
N ILE A 142 -0.48 5.32 -15.17
CA ILE A 142 0.25 4.18 -14.63
C ILE A 142 1.27 3.74 -15.68
N ALA A 143 2.54 4.00 -15.42
CA ALA A 143 3.64 3.62 -16.29
C ALA A 143 4.32 2.36 -15.77
N ASN A 144 4.54 1.37 -16.64
CA ASN A 144 5.20 0.12 -16.25
C ASN A 144 5.99 -0.49 -17.41
N ARG A 145 6.98 -1.35 -17.11
CA ARG A 145 7.75 -2.04 -18.16
C ARG A 145 6.88 -2.92 -19.06
N SER A 146 5.90 -3.61 -18.46
CA SER A 146 4.89 -4.38 -19.20
C SER A 146 3.60 -3.59 -19.18
N ILE A 147 3.12 -3.22 -20.37
CA ILE A 147 1.88 -2.46 -20.56
C ILE A 147 0.68 -3.23 -20.02
N GLU A 148 0.67 -4.56 -20.16
CA GLU A 148 -0.44 -5.42 -19.76
C GLU A 148 -0.68 -5.33 -18.25
N LYS A 149 0.39 -5.26 -17.44
CA LYS A 149 0.27 -5.09 -15.99
C LYS A 149 -0.29 -3.73 -15.62
N ALA A 150 0.11 -2.66 -16.30
CA ALA A 150 -0.44 -1.32 -16.06
C ALA A 150 -1.91 -1.25 -16.49
N ALA A 151 -2.26 -1.80 -17.64
CA ALA A 151 -3.62 -1.84 -18.17
C ALA A 151 -4.59 -2.56 -17.23
N LYS A 152 -4.14 -3.65 -16.57
CA LYS A 152 -4.94 -4.39 -15.58
C LYS A 152 -5.43 -3.56 -14.39
N ILE A 153 -4.68 -2.52 -14.01
CA ILE A 153 -5.04 -1.64 -12.88
C ILE A 153 -5.51 -0.25 -13.34
N ALA A 154 -5.32 0.11 -14.60
CA ALA A 154 -5.83 1.34 -15.22
C ALA A 154 -7.22 1.13 -15.85
N VAL A 155 -8.16 0.56 -15.08
CA VAL A 155 -9.52 0.20 -15.53
C VAL A 155 -10.57 1.29 -15.26
N TYR A 156 -10.14 2.40 -14.66
CA TYR A 156 -11.02 3.47 -14.20
C TYR A 156 -11.13 4.61 -15.22
N ASN A 157 -12.24 5.33 -15.19
CA ASN A 157 -12.40 6.56 -15.95
C ASN A 157 -11.27 7.55 -15.60
N ASN A 158 -10.74 8.25 -16.61
CA ASN A 158 -9.60 9.16 -16.48
C ASN A 158 -8.27 8.51 -16.04
N SER A 159 -8.19 7.17 -16.03
CA SER A 159 -6.92 6.46 -15.89
C SER A 159 -6.34 6.04 -17.25
N LYS A 160 -5.01 6.01 -17.36
CA LYS A 160 -4.27 5.62 -18.57
C LYS A 160 -3.11 4.71 -18.18
N SER A 161 -2.88 3.68 -18.97
CA SER A 161 -1.67 2.86 -18.86
C SER A 161 -0.68 3.20 -19.97
N MET A 162 0.60 3.11 -19.67
CA MET A 162 1.67 3.31 -20.64
C MET A 162 2.94 2.54 -20.27
N THR A 163 3.82 2.36 -21.24
CA THR A 163 5.20 1.92 -21.04
C THR A 163 6.07 3.07 -20.55
N PHE A 164 7.26 2.76 -20.03
CA PHE A 164 8.22 3.81 -19.68
C PHE A 164 8.70 4.61 -20.91
N ASP A 165 8.74 3.98 -22.09
CA ASP A 165 9.11 4.66 -23.34
C ASP A 165 8.01 5.60 -23.84
N GLU A 166 6.75 5.21 -23.72
CA GLU A 166 5.61 6.11 -23.99
C GLU A 166 5.59 7.27 -22.98
N LEU A 167 5.81 6.99 -21.69
CA LEU A 167 5.93 8.04 -20.67
C LEU A 167 7.01 9.05 -21.02
N ASN A 168 8.16 8.61 -21.54
CA ASN A 168 9.27 9.48 -21.93
C ASN A 168 8.93 10.53 -23.01
N HIS A 169 7.82 10.34 -23.74
CA HIS A 169 7.31 11.24 -24.78
C HIS A 169 5.97 11.88 -24.37
N PHE A 170 5.51 11.64 -23.14
CA PHE A 170 4.23 12.14 -22.65
C PHE A 170 4.41 13.51 -21.97
N ASP A 171 4.13 14.57 -22.72
CA ASP A 171 4.31 15.96 -22.27
C ASP A 171 3.20 16.41 -21.31
N GLN A 172 3.25 15.89 -20.08
CA GLN A 172 2.35 16.24 -18.99
C GLN A 172 3.11 16.24 -17.66
N SER A 173 2.93 17.30 -16.88
CA SER A 173 3.38 17.34 -15.48
C SER A 173 2.34 16.78 -14.51
N PHE A 174 2.81 16.22 -13.40
CA PHE A 174 1.98 15.60 -12.37
C PHE A 174 2.12 16.30 -11.02
N ASP A 175 1.03 16.41 -10.28
CA ASP A 175 1.01 16.92 -8.92
C ASP A 175 1.61 15.90 -7.93
N LEU A 176 1.46 14.60 -8.21
CA LEU A 176 1.99 13.50 -7.40
C LEU A 176 2.63 12.43 -8.29
N ILE A 177 3.86 12.04 -7.97
CA ILE A 177 4.58 10.94 -8.61
C ILE A 177 4.86 9.86 -7.58
N ILE A 178 4.27 8.68 -7.77
CA ILE A 178 4.34 7.54 -6.88
C ILE A 178 5.29 6.49 -7.46
N HIS A 179 6.35 6.15 -6.75
CA HIS A 179 7.22 5.01 -7.06
C HIS A 179 6.70 3.74 -6.39
N ALA A 180 6.31 2.76 -7.21
CA ALA A 180 5.64 1.54 -6.77
C ALA A 180 6.37 0.27 -7.25
N SER A 181 7.71 0.34 -7.34
CA SER A 181 8.57 -0.73 -7.84
C SER A 181 9.49 -1.28 -6.76
N SER A 182 9.76 -2.58 -6.81
CA SER A 182 10.69 -3.26 -5.89
C SER A 182 12.18 -3.01 -6.21
N LEU A 183 12.49 -2.20 -7.22
CA LEU A 183 13.87 -1.82 -7.59
C LEU A 183 14.65 -1.15 -6.45
N GLY A 184 13.93 -0.49 -5.53
CA GLY A 184 14.51 0.12 -4.33
C GLY A 184 15.34 -0.86 -3.48
N HIS A 185 14.91 -2.12 -3.38
CA HIS A 185 15.64 -3.18 -2.67
C HIS A 185 16.99 -3.54 -3.31
N LYS A 186 17.21 -3.14 -4.57
CA LYS A 186 18.48 -3.29 -5.29
C LYS A 186 19.28 -1.98 -5.35
N GLY A 187 18.87 -0.96 -4.60
CA GLY A 187 19.50 0.37 -4.64
C GLY A 187 19.20 1.14 -5.92
N GLN A 188 18.10 0.83 -6.61
CA GLN A 188 17.72 1.43 -7.90
C GLN A 188 16.38 2.14 -7.79
N THR A 189 16.12 3.09 -8.70
CA THR A 189 14.83 3.80 -8.81
C THR A 189 14.41 3.95 -10.27
N LEU A 190 13.11 4.08 -10.50
CA LEU A 190 12.56 4.48 -11.79
C LEU A 190 12.62 6.02 -11.90
N LYS A 191 13.23 6.49 -12.98
CA LYS A 191 13.41 7.93 -13.22
C LYS A 191 12.22 8.52 -14.00
N PHE A 192 12.01 9.81 -13.83
CA PHE A 192 11.09 10.63 -14.62
C PHE A 192 11.82 11.89 -15.11
N LYS A 193 11.27 12.58 -16.11
CA LYS A 193 11.91 13.71 -16.80
C LYS A 193 11.41 15.05 -16.27
N GLN A 194 12.11 16.13 -16.65
CA GLN A 194 11.79 17.49 -16.22
C GLN A 194 10.36 17.95 -16.57
N HIS A 195 9.81 17.53 -17.72
CA HIS A 195 8.44 17.87 -18.08
C HIS A 195 7.37 17.10 -17.28
N HIS A 196 7.74 16.04 -16.56
CA HIS A 196 6.80 15.27 -15.73
C HIS A 196 6.51 15.94 -14.37
N TYR A 197 7.22 17.00 -13.99
CA TYR A 197 7.01 17.66 -12.70
C TYR A 197 7.04 19.18 -12.83
N HIS A 198 6.47 19.83 -11.82
CA HIS A 198 6.51 21.28 -11.61
C HIS A 198 6.94 21.57 -10.17
N SER A 199 7.05 22.86 -9.81
CA SER A 199 7.55 23.31 -8.51
C SER A 199 6.71 22.90 -7.28
N LYS A 200 5.54 22.27 -7.50
CA LYS A 200 4.64 21.79 -6.44
C LYS A 200 4.41 20.29 -6.50
N THR A 201 5.12 19.59 -7.38
CA THR A 201 5.02 18.13 -7.48
C THR A 201 5.52 17.50 -6.19
N LEU A 202 4.82 16.48 -5.73
CA LEU A 202 5.23 15.64 -4.60
C LEU A 202 5.73 14.28 -5.11
N GLY A 203 6.85 13.81 -4.58
CA GLY A 203 7.31 12.44 -4.74
C GLY A 203 6.83 11.54 -3.60
N TYR A 204 6.49 10.29 -3.89
CA TYR A 204 6.19 9.29 -2.85
C TYR A 204 6.73 7.91 -3.25
N ASP A 205 7.56 7.28 -2.43
CA ASP A 205 7.91 5.85 -2.61
C ASP A 205 7.04 4.98 -1.72
N LEU A 206 6.39 3.94 -2.27
CA LEU A 206 5.62 2.99 -1.46
C LEU A 206 6.51 2.10 -0.58
N SER A 207 7.80 2.03 -0.89
CA SER A 207 8.82 1.41 -0.05
C SER A 207 9.19 2.33 1.11
N TYR A 208 9.76 1.78 2.18
CA TYR A 208 10.25 2.55 3.32
C TYR A 208 11.70 2.20 3.67
N GLY A 209 12.34 3.07 4.45
CA GLY A 209 13.72 2.87 4.90
C GLY A 209 14.72 2.77 3.75
N LYS A 210 15.66 1.81 3.81
CA LYS A 210 16.74 1.68 2.83
C LYS A 210 16.26 1.50 1.38
N ALA A 211 15.10 0.86 1.20
CA ALA A 211 14.55 0.62 -0.13
C ALA A 211 14.00 1.89 -0.78
N ALA A 212 13.53 2.87 0.00
CA ALA A 212 13.01 4.13 -0.53
C ALA A 212 14.13 5.12 -0.93
N LYS A 213 15.30 4.99 -0.30
CA LYS A 213 16.40 5.95 -0.42
C LYS A 213 16.78 6.32 -1.87
N PRO A 214 16.90 5.38 -2.83
CA PRO A 214 17.24 5.74 -4.20
C PRO A 214 16.25 6.69 -4.88
N PHE A 215 14.94 6.54 -4.60
CA PHE A 215 13.92 7.44 -5.13
C PHE A 215 13.94 8.79 -4.43
N LEU A 216 14.07 8.80 -3.10
CA LEU A 216 14.17 10.04 -2.33
C LEU A 216 15.37 10.88 -2.74
N ASP A 217 16.55 10.27 -2.89
CA ASP A 217 17.76 10.94 -3.36
C ASP A 217 17.59 11.49 -4.79
N PHE A 218 16.87 10.75 -5.65
CA PHE A 218 16.55 11.21 -7.00
C PHE A 218 15.63 12.44 -6.98
N CYS A 219 14.56 12.42 -6.18
CA CYS A 219 13.68 13.58 -5.99
C CYS A 219 14.43 14.80 -5.42
N ASP A 220 15.30 14.59 -4.42
CA ASP A 220 16.11 15.65 -3.82
C ASP A 220 17.04 16.31 -4.85
N SER A 221 17.67 15.52 -5.73
CA SER A 221 18.50 16.05 -6.82
C SER A 221 17.75 16.97 -7.79
N MET A 222 16.42 16.86 -7.84
CA MET A 222 15.51 17.71 -8.64
C MET A 222 14.78 18.76 -7.80
N LYS A 223 15.09 18.87 -6.49
CA LYS A 223 14.41 19.75 -5.52
C LYS A 223 12.91 19.47 -5.39
N ILE A 224 12.53 18.21 -5.52
CA ILE A 224 11.16 17.73 -5.32
C ILE A 224 11.05 17.19 -3.89
N GLN A 225 10.08 17.71 -3.13
CA GLN A 225 9.77 17.15 -1.82
C GLN A 225 9.24 15.72 -2.00
N ALA A 226 9.79 14.77 -1.24
CA ALA A 226 9.39 13.39 -1.33
C ALA A 226 9.27 12.71 0.03
N TYR A 227 8.37 11.72 0.11
CA TYR A 227 8.13 10.92 1.29
C TYR A 227 8.31 9.43 0.99
N ASP A 228 8.70 8.65 2.00
CA ASP A 228 8.71 7.19 1.94
C ASP A 228 7.39 6.58 2.43
N GLY A 229 7.25 5.27 2.31
CA GLY A 229 6.04 4.52 2.65
C GLY A 229 5.86 4.23 4.14
N LEU A 230 6.69 4.77 5.03
CA LEU A 230 6.59 4.46 6.47
C LEU A 230 5.26 4.94 7.05
N GLY A 231 4.81 6.13 6.64
CA GLY A 231 3.52 6.66 7.07
C GLY A 231 2.35 5.80 6.59
N MET A 232 2.35 5.39 5.31
CA MET A 232 1.37 4.41 4.78
C MET A 232 1.38 3.12 5.59
N LEU A 233 2.55 2.58 5.96
CA LEU A 233 2.66 1.36 6.79
C LEU A 233 1.98 1.52 8.16
N ILE A 234 2.10 2.68 8.79
CA ILE A 234 1.48 2.97 10.09
C ILE A 234 -0.03 3.16 9.94
N GLU A 235 -0.46 3.95 8.95
CA GLU A 235 -1.86 4.27 8.73
C GLU A 235 -2.67 3.04 8.31
N GLN A 236 -2.14 2.16 7.44
CA GLN A 236 -2.83 0.90 7.11
C GLN A 236 -2.95 -0.04 8.33
N ALA A 237 -1.96 -0.01 9.23
CA ALA A 237 -1.98 -0.82 10.44
C ALA A 237 -3.00 -0.28 11.44
N ALA A 238 -3.17 1.05 11.52
CA ALA A 238 -4.18 1.68 12.36
C ALA A 238 -5.59 1.29 11.92
N VAL A 239 -5.85 1.26 10.60
CA VAL A 239 -7.14 0.78 10.06
C VAL A 239 -7.36 -0.70 10.37
N ALA A 240 -6.33 -1.55 10.21
CA ALA A 240 -6.43 -2.96 10.59
C ALA A 240 -6.72 -3.14 12.09
N PHE A 241 -6.06 -2.35 12.95
CA PHE A 241 -6.27 -2.36 14.39
C PHE A 241 -7.70 -1.92 14.75
N GLU A 242 -8.24 -0.91 14.06
CA GLU A 242 -9.63 -0.48 14.24
C GLU A 242 -10.62 -1.58 13.83
N ILE A 243 -10.37 -2.30 12.73
CA ILE A 243 -11.17 -3.45 12.32
C ILE A 243 -11.20 -4.53 13.41
N TRP A 244 -10.05 -4.83 14.03
CA TRP A 244 -9.95 -5.89 15.02
C TRP A 244 -10.52 -5.52 16.39
N PHE A 245 -10.30 -4.29 16.84
CA PHE A 245 -10.56 -3.89 18.22
C PHE A 245 -11.63 -2.81 18.38
N GLY A 246 -12.15 -2.26 17.28
CA GLY A 246 -13.11 -1.14 17.28
C GLY A 246 -12.52 0.13 17.88
N LYS A 247 -11.18 0.27 17.89
CA LYS A 247 -10.45 1.40 18.48
C LYS A 247 -9.52 1.99 17.45
N LYS A 248 -9.63 3.30 17.21
CA LYS A 248 -8.78 4.03 16.26
C LYS A 248 -7.54 4.58 16.98
N PRO A 249 -6.34 4.00 16.77
CA PRO A 249 -5.13 4.48 17.44
C PRO A 249 -4.65 5.82 16.86
N GLU A 250 -3.90 6.56 17.68
CA GLU A 250 -3.14 7.71 17.20
C GLU A 250 -1.86 7.26 16.49
N THR A 251 -1.71 7.63 15.22
CA THR A 251 -0.60 7.20 14.36
C THR A 251 0.69 7.99 14.57
N LYS A 252 0.60 9.24 15.05
CA LYS A 252 1.77 10.10 15.32
C LYS A 252 2.61 9.67 16.53
N LYS A 253 2.09 8.77 17.38
CA LYS A 253 2.73 8.33 18.63
C LYS A 253 3.53 7.02 18.49
N VAL A 254 3.65 6.47 17.28
CA VAL A 254 4.38 5.21 17.08
C VAL A 254 5.88 5.45 17.19
N LEU A 255 6.55 4.73 18.09
CA LEU A 255 7.98 4.81 18.31
C LEU A 255 8.70 3.63 17.62
N PHE A 256 9.79 3.90 16.90
CA PHE A 256 10.63 2.89 16.24
C PHE A 256 12.02 2.78 16.86
#